data_AF-A0A3A5VU40-F1
#
_entry.id   AF-A0A3A5VU40-F1
#
_cell.length_a   1.000
_cell.length_b   1.000
_cell.length_c   1.000
_cell.angle_alpha   90.00
_cell.angle_beta   90.00
_cell.angle_gamma   90.00
#
_symmetry.space_group_name_H-M   'P 1'
#
loop_
_entity.id
_entity.type
_entity.pdbx_description
1 polymer ?
#
loop_
_entity_poly.entity_id
_entity_poly.type
_entity_poly.pdbx_seq_one_letter_code
_entity_poly.pdbx_strand_id
1 'polypeptide(L)'
;TSSSLKSDVGFAVFDDGDGFGTTAKLFNSFEIQEKDGEKERKDDDIGKYHVGMKIAPLSKYNFLFVFTQIDDELHYCVAKNPEECGIDYDMDVEPFLNPTMPKLYSKSDATIPAEVHEILDDFDEGEWTTCVVACHRHDTLSMAGNEPVSCFINTQAGTNHFEKVLGMVYQKYLERAEPPQISVFNHVENDYTNVAPIDPFWKAFTPSEFEKQKKVLEKSKLASKDPAEIDILTQRIKFCEAMARFGTFEGYEFSSGTLSGRQVRPYVIPSSTPIRSILRAELPDLKWDKKDITSPMDRAPKNGPSKRLQSDSVAGFFFYRDDRLINYGQFYDLNVSANEANSIRIEVQYPSSLDGQIKVSANKDRIKKFGDAWEEILRGLDQKAGGSMYAPPFQNEISFFVDSAEGWKKPTPKKKAQNPTAHFPNVLVRDGKAGVSYSECPLCPYAHAPGEICPEFECPICKQKNSGCSGKKCTFTCSTCSKTGECTPTTCNNQCKHCGGTHKSHLCPKAPKPKTPKSVCDGCGKEKCDCKQGDNKATIKGPKVILRMYANNKQQNIDDLKSALDRLGIQPDELK
;
A
#
# COMPACT_ATOMS: atom_id res chain seq x y z
N THR A 1 40.82 4.30 -38.12
CA THR A 1 41.26 3.02 -37.54
C THR A 1 41.63 3.24 -36.09
N SER A 2 41.16 2.35 -35.21
CA SER A 2 41.49 2.18 -33.79
C SER A 2 41.29 3.36 -32.81
N SER A 3 40.22 3.32 -32.03
CA SER A 3 40.39 3.01 -30.61
C SER A 3 39.60 1.74 -30.35
N SER A 4 40.32 0.62 -30.21
CA SER A 4 39.76 -0.58 -29.60
C SER A 4 39.09 -0.17 -28.29
N LEU A 5 37.87 -0.64 -28.05
CA LEU A 5 37.32 -0.70 -26.70
C LEU A 5 38.41 -1.28 -25.80
N LYS A 6 39.12 -0.43 -25.05
CA LYS A 6 39.86 -0.88 -23.89
C LYS A 6 38.79 -1.53 -23.01
N SER A 7 38.93 -2.84 -22.87
CA SER A 7 38.34 -3.73 -21.87
C SER A 7 37.16 -3.20 -21.03
N ASP A 8 36.00 -3.83 -21.21
CA ASP A 8 34.75 -3.53 -20.49
C ASP A 8 34.84 -3.98 -19.02
N VAL A 9 35.33 -3.10 -18.14
CA VAL A 9 35.06 -3.23 -16.70
C VAL A 9 33.59 -2.88 -16.48
N GLY A 10 32.82 -3.85 -15.98
CA GLY A 10 31.42 -3.69 -15.70
C GLY A 10 31.14 -2.77 -14.52
N PHE A 11 31.77 -3.09 -13.38
CA PHE A 11 31.75 -2.29 -12.16
C PHE A 11 32.88 -2.69 -11.20
N ALA A 12 33.25 -1.77 -10.31
CA ALA A 12 34.08 -2.01 -9.14
C ALA A 12 33.33 -1.54 -7.88
N VAL A 13 33.49 -2.24 -6.76
CA VAL A 13 32.96 -1.88 -5.45
C VAL A 13 34.11 -1.89 -4.46
N PHE A 14 34.29 -0.80 -3.74
CA PHE A 14 35.29 -0.65 -2.69
C PHE A 14 34.57 -0.57 -1.35
N ASP A 15 35.08 -1.23 -0.32
CA ASP A 15 34.62 -1.09 1.05
C ASP A 15 35.78 -1.05 2.05
N ASP A 16 35.52 -0.36 3.15
CA ASP A 16 36.40 -0.13 4.30
C ASP A 16 35.97 -0.99 5.51
N GLY A 17 35.27 -2.09 5.27
CA GLY A 17 34.80 -3.00 6.32
C GLY A 17 35.93 -3.83 6.93
N ASP A 18 35.58 -4.88 7.68
CA ASP A 18 36.56 -5.78 8.31
C ASP A 18 37.35 -6.67 7.31
N GLY A 19 37.01 -6.60 6.02
CA GLY A 19 37.48 -7.54 5.01
C GLY A 19 37.15 -8.99 5.35
N PHE A 20 37.98 -9.92 4.85
CA PHE A 20 37.81 -11.34 5.14
C PHE A 20 38.66 -11.81 6.32
N GLY A 21 39.71 -11.06 6.69
CA GLY A 21 40.63 -11.32 7.80
C GLY A 21 41.51 -12.58 7.70
N THR A 22 41.15 -13.57 6.89
CA THR A 22 41.97 -14.77 6.63
C THR A 22 41.71 -15.30 5.22
N THR A 23 42.70 -15.95 4.63
CA THR A 23 42.57 -16.59 3.31
C THR A 23 41.51 -17.69 3.32
N ALA A 24 41.38 -18.43 4.43
CA ALA A 24 40.32 -19.43 4.59
C ALA A 24 38.91 -18.82 4.53
N LYS A 25 38.67 -17.67 5.18
CA LYS A 25 37.38 -16.97 5.10
C LYS A 25 37.11 -16.42 3.69
N LEU A 26 38.13 -15.90 3.02
CA LEU A 26 38.04 -15.46 1.62
C LEU A 26 37.67 -16.65 0.71
N PHE A 27 38.38 -17.77 0.82
CA PHE A 27 38.09 -18.99 0.08
C PHE A 27 36.67 -19.51 0.31
N ASN A 28 36.26 -19.63 1.58
CA ASN A 28 34.93 -20.08 1.95
C ASN A 28 33.80 -19.17 1.42
N SER A 29 34.11 -17.90 1.11
CA SER A 29 33.13 -16.99 0.49
C SER A 29 32.86 -17.31 -0.99
N PHE A 30 33.77 -18.05 -1.63
CA PHE A 30 33.65 -18.50 -3.02
C PHE A 30 33.02 -19.89 -3.16
N GLU A 31 32.94 -20.68 -2.08
CA GLU A 31 32.21 -21.96 -2.10
C GLU A 31 30.70 -21.73 -2.33
N ILE A 32 30.08 -22.52 -3.21
CA ILE A 32 28.64 -22.46 -3.53
C ILE A 32 27.84 -23.38 -2.60
N GLN A 33 28.45 -24.48 -2.15
CA GLN A 33 27.83 -25.40 -1.21
C GLN A 33 28.06 -24.89 0.20
N GLU A 34 26.99 -24.56 0.92
CA GLU A 34 27.05 -24.54 2.37
C GLU A 34 27.39 -25.96 2.81
N LYS A 35 28.51 -26.15 3.53
CA LYS A 35 28.56 -27.26 4.48
C LYS A 35 27.37 -27.00 5.42
N ASP A 36 26.46 -27.96 5.55
CA ASP A 36 25.23 -27.95 6.37
C ASP A 36 25.50 -27.76 7.89
N GLY A 37 26.44 -26.89 8.26
CA GLY A 37 26.68 -26.40 9.59
C GLY A 37 26.17 -24.98 9.66
N GLU A 38 25.10 -24.80 10.43
CA GLU A 38 24.54 -23.54 10.89
C GLU A 38 25.66 -22.51 11.14
N LYS A 39 25.94 -21.64 10.16
CA LYS A 39 26.52 -20.35 10.54
C LYS A 39 25.42 -19.69 11.37
N GLU A 40 25.66 -19.55 12.68
CA GLU A 40 24.91 -18.64 13.52
C GLU A 40 24.94 -17.29 12.81
N ARG A 41 23.84 -16.97 12.12
CA ARG A 41 23.69 -15.69 11.44
C ARG A 41 23.64 -14.64 12.52
N LYS A 42 24.53 -13.66 12.44
CA LYS A 42 24.42 -12.48 13.27
C LYS A 42 23.14 -11.72 12.87
N ASP A 43 22.54 -11.01 13.83
CA ASP A 43 21.30 -10.28 13.61
C ASP A 43 21.42 -9.19 12.51
N ASP A 44 22.64 -8.78 12.15
CA ASP A 44 22.97 -7.82 11.12
C ASP A 44 23.34 -8.43 9.75
N ASP A 45 23.32 -9.77 9.59
CA ASP A 45 23.67 -10.41 8.32
C ASP A 45 22.53 -10.30 7.28
N ILE A 46 22.77 -9.49 6.26
CA ILE A 46 21.87 -9.24 5.13
C ILE A 46 21.88 -10.42 4.13
N GLY A 47 22.94 -11.22 4.10
CA GLY A 47 23.15 -12.31 3.15
C GLY A 47 22.35 -13.57 3.55
N LYS A 48 21.39 -13.97 2.71
CA LYS A 48 20.63 -15.22 2.96
C LYS A 48 21.27 -16.46 2.35
N TYR A 49 21.66 -16.36 1.08
CA TYR A 49 22.01 -17.55 0.28
C TYR A 49 23.52 -17.71 0.07
N HIS A 50 24.34 -16.77 0.58
CA HIS A 50 25.81 -16.69 0.40
C HIS A 50 26.35 -16.90 -1.04
N VAL A 51 25.47 -16.86 -2.04
CA VAL A 51 25.78 -16.98 -3.47
C VAL A 51 25.64 -15.67 -4.23
N GLY A 52 25.08 -14.63 -3.59
CA GLY A 52 24.75 -13.36 -4.24
C GLY A 52 25.95 -12.67 -4.87
N MET A 53 27.10 -12.68 -4.20
CA MET A 53 28.36 -12.14 -4.71
C MET A 53 28.82 -12.84 -6.00
N LYS A 54 28.48 -14.13 -6.18
CA LYS A 54 28.94 -14.96 -7.31
C LYS A 54 27.94 -14.95 -8.46
N ILE A 55 26.71 -15.38 -8.18
CA ILE A 55 25.69 -15.62 -9.21
C ILE A 55 25.27 -14.31 -9.90
N ALA A 56 25.09 -13.23 -9.13
CA ALA A 56 24.59 -11.99 -9.72
C ALA A 56 25.60 -11.38 -10.71
N PRO A 57 26.90 -11.21 -10.37
CA PRO A 57 27.88 -10.74 -11.34
C PRO A 57 28.11 -11.73 -12.48
N LEU A 58 28.32 -13.03 -12.19
CA LEU A 58 28.65 -14.01 -13.24
C LEU A 58 27.50 -14.28 -14.22
N SER A 59 26.26 -13.92 -13.85
CA SER A 59 25.12 -13.95 -14.78
C SER A 59 25.21 -12.93 -15.92
N LYS A 60 26.13 -11.95 -15.83
CA LYS A 60 26.32 -10.88 -16.82
C LYS A 60 27.77 -10.67 -17.24
N TYR A 61 28.72 -11.11 -16.43
CA TYR A 61 30.16 -10.89 -16.62
C TYR A 61 30.92 -12.20 -16.64
N ASN A 62 32.03 -12.24 -17.39
CA ASN A 62 32.87 -13.42 -17.49
C ASN A 62 33.71 -13.61 -16.22
N PHE A 63 34.16 -12.52 -15.61
CA PHE A 63 35.07 -12.55 -14.48
C PHE A 63 34.52 -11.76 -13.30
N LEU A 64 34.75 -12.30 -12.12
CA LEU A 64 34.57 -11.66 -10.83
C LEU A 64 35.85 -11.82 -10.03
N PHE A 65 36.49 -10.71 -9.71
CA PHE A 65 37.63 -10.64 -8.80
C PHE A 65 37.19 -10.08 -7.46
N VAL A 66 37.69 -10.64 -6.38
CA VAL A 66 37.55 -10.09 -5.02
C VAL A 66 38.95 -9.98 -4.43
N PHE A 67 39.38 -8.76 -4.18
CA PHE A 67 40.62 -8.39 -3.53
C PHE A 67 40.33 -8.01 -2.09
N THR A 68 41.22 -8.35 -1.16
CA THR A 68 41.07 -8.00 0.25
C THR A 68 42.42 -7.96 0.96
N GLN A 69 42.55 -7.04 1.92
CA GLN A 69 43.71 -6.98 2.82
C GLN A 69 43.64 -8.09 3.87
N ILE A 70 44.71 -8.89 3.95
CA ILE A 70 44.90 -9.92 4.97
C ILE A 70 46.35 -9.83 5.45
N ASP A 71 46.55 -9.57 6.75
CA ASP A 71 47.89 -9.44 7.35
C ASP A 71 48.80 -8.44 6.59
N ASP A 72 48.26 -7.27 6.23
CA ASP A 72 48.91 -6.21 5.44
C ASP A 72 49.31 -6.61 3.99
N GLU A 73 48.83 -7.76 3.54
CA GLU A 73 49.05 -8.27 2.18
C GLU A 73 47.73 -8.34 1.39
N LEU A 74 47.75 -7.80 0.17
CA LEU A 74 46.60 -7.85 -0.73
C LEU A 74 46.46 -9.25 -1.33
N HIS A 75 45.38 -9.93 -0.96
CA HIS A 75 45.01 -11.24 -1.48
C HIS A 75 43.84 -11.13 -2.42
N TYR A 76 43.70 -12.08 -3.34
CA TYR A 76 42.57 -12.12 -4.24
C TYR A 76 42.06 -13.53 -4.55
N CYS A 77 40.77 -13.60 -4.86
CA CYS A 77 40.12 -14.76 -5.45
C CYS A 77 39.46 -14.34 -6.77
N VAL A 78 39.37 -15.28 -7.71
CA VAL A 78 38.69 -15.08 -8.98
C VAL A 78 37.64 -16.17 -9.21
N ALA A 79 36.44 -15.76 -9.62
CA ALA A 79 35.44 -16.65 -10.18
C ALA A 79 35.20 -16.29 -11.65
N LYS A 80 34.91 -17.31 -12.44
CA LYS A 80 34.71 -17.20 -13.89
C LYS A 80 33.38 -17.84 -14.29
N ASN A 81 32.70 -17.26 -15.27
CA ASN A 81 31.53 -17.89 -15.85
C ASN A 81 31.97 -19.16 -16.62
N PRO A 82 31.47 -20.36 -16.25
CA PRO A 82 31.91 -21.61 -16.85
C PRO A 82 31.57 -21.72 -18.33
N GLU A 83 30.34 -21.35 -18.70
CA GLU A 83 29.81 -21.47 -20.07
C GLU A 83 30.58 -20.54 -21.03
N GLU A 84 30.73 -19.27 -20.65
CA GLU A 84 31.33 -18.24 -21.51
C GLU A 84 32.86 -18.34 -21.55
N CYS A 85 33.50 -18.82 -20.47
CA CYS A 85 34.95 -19.02 -20.46
C CYS A 85 35.38 -20.39 -21.00
N GLY A 86 34.43 -21.30 -21.29
CA GLY A 86 34.72 -22.68 -21.70
C GLY A 86 35.47 -23.46 -20.63
N ILE A 87 35.20 -23.19 -19.34
CA ILE A 87 35.86 -23.82 -18.20
C ILE A 87 34.88 -24.78 -17.56
N ASP A 88 35.25 -26.06 -17.55
CA ASP A 88 34.55 -27.07 -16.78
C ASP A 88 35.03 -26.99 -15.33
N TYR A 89 34.16 -26.55 -14.41
CA TYR A 89 34.48 -26.54 -12.98
C TYR A 89 34.22 -27.93 -12.40
N ASP A 90 35.11 -28.86 -12.71
CA ASP A 90 35.13 -30.13 -12.01
C ASP A 90 36.02 -29.99 -10.76
N MET A 91 35.37 -29.68 -9.63
CA MET A 91 36.02 -29.53 -8.32
C MET A 91 36.60 -30.85 -7.79
N ASP A 92 36.28 -31.97 -8.43
CA ASP A 92 36.62 -33.32 -7.99
C ASP A 92 37.75 -33.97 -8.84
N VAL A 93 38.33 -33.25 -9.82
CA VAL A 93 39.36 -33.80 -10.73
C VAL A 93 40.71 -33.08 -10.59
N GLU A 94 41.76 -33.78 -10.16
CA GLU A 94 43.14 -33.32 -10.34
C GLU A 94 43.51 -33.35 -11.83
N PRO A 95 44.08 -32.27 -12.41
CA PRO A 95 44.90 -31.23 -11.77
C PRO A 95 44.23 -29.85 -11.71
N PHE A 96 42.90 -29.76 -11.71
CA PHE A 96 42.22 -28.47 -11.69
C PHE A 96 42.40 -27.79 -10.33
N LEU A 97 43.49 -27.01 -10.21
CA LEU A 97 43.66 -26.03 -9.15
C LEU A 97 42.37 -25.25 -9.04
N ASN A 98 41.68 -25.35 -7.89
CA ASN A 98 40.45 -24.62 -7.67
C ASN A 98 40.72 -23.14 -7.97
N PRO A 99 40.12 -22.58 -9.04
CA PRO A 99 40.47 -21.25 -9.52
C PRO A 99 40.09 -20.16 -8.52
N THR A 100 39.28 -20.49 -7.52
CA THR A 100 38.88 -19.61 -6.43
C THR A 100 39.81 -19.70 -5.22
N MET A 101 40.92 -20.44 -5.26
CA MET A 101 41.91 -20.41 -4.19
C MET A 101 42.51 -19.00 -4.04
N PRO A 102 42.60 -18.46 -2.81
CA PRO A 102 43.26 -17.20 -2.54
C PRO A 102 44.70 -17.18 -3.04
N LYS A 103 45.08 -16.09 -3.69
CA LYS A 103 46.44 -15.83 -4.16
C LYS A 103 46.89 -14.48 -3.65
N LEU A 104 48.20 -14.35 -3.41
CA LEU A 104 48.81 -13.05 -3.18
C LEU A 104 48.76 -12.24 -4.48
N TYR A 105 48.28 -11.01 -4.42
CA TYR A 105 48.24 -10.12 -5.56
C TYR A 105 49.64 -9.69 -5.98
N SER A 106 49.85 -9.58 -7.29
CA SER A 106 51.04 -8.98 -7.87
C SER A 106 50.64 -8.15 -9.09
N LYS A 107 51.18 -6.93 -9.21
CA LYS A 107 51.00 -6.05 -10.38
C LYS A 107 51.57 -6.65 -11.68
N SER A 108 52.37 -7.70 -11.58
CA SER A 108 52.91 -8.46 -12.73
C SER A 108 52.11 -9.73 -13.09
N ASP A 109 51.01 -10.02 -12.39
CA ASP A 109 50.20 -11.22 -12.64
C ASP A 109 49.42 -11.07 -13.95
N ALA A 110 49.95 -11.67 -15.02
CA ALA A 110 49.34 -11.64 -16.35
C ALA A 110 47.98 -12.36 -16.46
N THR A 111 47.54 -13.07 -15.40
CA THR A 111 46.21 -13.68 -15.36
C THR A 111 45.10 -12.71 -14.95
N ILE A 112 45.48 -11.54 -14.41
CA ILE A 112 44.58 -10.43 -14.10
C ILE A 112 44.57 -9.47 -15.29
N PRO A 113 43.39 -9.06 -15.80
CA PRO A 113 43.31 -8.09 -16.89
C PRO A 113 43.93 -6.73 -16.51
N ALA A 114 44.57 -6.05 -17.47
CA ALA A 114 45.28 -4.79 -17.24
C ALA A 114 44.37 -3.70 -16.63
N GLU A 115 43.12 -3.63 -17.07
CA GLU A 115 42.11 -2.72 -16.53
C GLU A 115 41.76 -2.96 -15.06
N VAL A 116 41.92 -4.19 -14.56
CA VAL A 116 41.70 -4.50 -13.14
C VAL A 116 42.89 -4.00 -12.32
N HIS A 117 44.12 -4.09 -12.86
CA HIS A 117 45.28 -3.47 -12.21
C HIS A 117 45.14 -1.95 -12.12
N GLU A 118 44.63 -1.28 -13.16
CA GLU A 118 44.38 0.17 -13.13
C GLU A 118 43.38 0.56 -12.02
N ILE A 119 42.36 -0.26 -11.75
CA ILE A 119 41.38 -0.03 -10.67
C ILE A 119 42.00 -0.21 -9.28
N LEU A 120 42.96 -1.13 -9.16
CA LEU A 120 43.65 -1.37 -7.88
C LEU A 120 44.64 -0.26 -7.53
N ASP A 121 45.05 0.56 -8.49
CA ASP A 121 45.81 1.77 -8.16
C ASP A 121 44.96 2.72 -7.28
N ASP A 122 43.66 2.83 -7.52
CA ASP A 122 42.72 3.56 -6.64
C ASP A 122 42.48 2.84 -5.30
N PHE A 123 42.66 1.51 -5.24
CA PHE A 123 42.56 0.73 -4.00
C PHE A 123 43.72 1.06 -3.05
N ASP A 124 44.94 1.11 -3.59
CA ASP A 124 46.16 1.37 -2.82
C ASP A 124 46.23 2.82 -2.30
N GLU A 125 45.55 3.76 -2.97
CA GLU A 125 45.47 5.16 -2.55
C GLU A 125 44.44 5.43 -1.43
N GLY A 126 43.51 4.50 -1.19
CA GLY A 126 42.45 4.66 -0.19
C GLY A 126 42.62 3.79 1.06
N GLU A 127 41.87 4.10 2.11
CA GLU A 127 41.76 3.25 3.32
C GLU A 127 40.75 2.10 3.09
N TRP A 128 40.94 1.33 2.01
CA TRP A 128 40.04 0.25 1.62
C TRP A 128 40.54 -1.11 2.11
N THR A 129 39.62 -1.98 2.52
CA THR A 129 39.94 -3.34 2.96
C THR A 129 39.52 -4.40 1.97
N THR A 130 38.54 -4.11 1.11
CA THR A 130 38.04 -5.04 0.09
C THR A 130 37.69 -4.30 -1.21
N CYS A 131 37.99 -4.93 -2.35
CA CYS A 131 37.58 -4.47 -3.67
C CYS A 131 36.99 -5.63 -4.47
N VAL A 132 35.81 -5.44 -5.04
CA VAL A 132 35.14 -6.40 -5.91
C VAL A 132 35.05 -5.84 -7.32
N VAL A 133 35.57 -6.56 -8.30
CA VAL A 133 35.61 -6.13 -9.71
C VAL A 133 34.93 -7.17 -10.60
N ALA A 134 33.94 -6.75 -11.38
CA ALA A 134 33.34 -7.59 -12.41
C ALA A 134 33.66 -7.03 -13.80
N CYS A 135 34.19 -7.87 -14.70
CA CYS A 135 34.65 -7.43 -16.02
C CYS A 135 34.31 -8.43 -17.13
N HIS A 136 34.41 -7.91 -18.37
CA HIS A 136 34.10 -8.59 -19.63
C HIS A 136 32.66 -9.09 -19.65
N ARG A 137 31.75 -8.14 -19.87
CA ARG A 137 30.32 -8.42 -20.00
C ARG A 137 30.04 -9.31 -21.22
N HIS A 138 29.29 -10.38 -21.01
CA HIS A 138 28.85 -11.30 -22.09
C HIS A 138 27.37 -11.15 -22.45
N ASP A 139 26.57 -10.62 -21.53
CA ASP A 139 25.14 -10.38 -21.75
C ASP A 139 24.78 -8.90 -21.58
N THR A 140 23.90 -8.40 -22.44
CA THR A 140 23.31 -7.07 -22.25
C THR A 140 22.50 -7.05 -20.95
N LEU A 141 22.67 -5.99 -20.15
CA LEU A 141 21.81 -5.74 -19.00
C LEU A 141 20.38 -5.50 -19.51
N SER A 142 19.61 -6.58 -19.63
CA SER A 142 18.20 -6.58 -19.99
C SER A 142 17.41 -5.84 -18.91
N MET A 143 17.23 -4.54 -19.12
CA MET A 143 16.45 -3.66 -18.27
C MET A 143 15.03 -3.60 -18.81
N ALA A 144 14.20 -4.57 -18.42
CA ALA A 144 12.73 -4.53 -18.43
C ALA A 144 12.09 -3.49 -19.40
N GLY A 145 12.27 -3.68 -20.72
CA GLY A 145 11.55 -2.93 -21.75
C GLY A 145 12.04 -1.52 -22.10
N ASN A 146 13.22 -1.07 -21.66
CA ASN A 146 13.84 0.16 -22.16
C ASN A 146 15.00 -0.14 -23.12
N GLU A 147 15.21 0.68 -24.15
CA GLU A 147 16.36 0.54 -25.05
C GLU A 147 17.69 0.62 -24.25
N PRO A 148 18.68 -0.25 -24.51
CA PRO A 148 19.91 -0.40 -23.73
C PRO A 148 20.79 0.87 -23.64
N VAL A 149 20.54 1.86 -24.50
CA VAL A 149 21.54 2.86 -24.89
C VAL A 149 21.63 4.05 -23.91
N SER A 150 20.70 4.20 -22.97
CA SER A 150 20.66 5.36 -22.05
C SER A 150 21.12 5.10 -20.61
N CYS A 151 21.51 3.86 -20.27
CA CYS A 151 21.81 3.42 -18.90
C CYS A 151 23.25 2.94 -18.71
N PHE A 152 24.20 3.39 -19.53
CA PHE A 152 25.61 3.10 -19.26
C PHE A 152 26.07 3.89 -18.03
N ILE A 153 26.71 3.21 -17.08
CA ILE A 153 27.27 3.81 -15.85
C ILE A 153 28.30 4.91 -16.18
N ASN A 154 28.89 4.88 -17.38
CA ASN A 154 29.79 5.93 -17.86
C ASN A 154 29.09 7.20 -18.38
N THR A 155 27.76 7.29 -18.28
CA THR A 155 27.00 8.50 -18.61
C THR A 155 26.44 9.14 -17.35
N GLN A 156 26.33 10.47 -17.33
CA GLN A 156 25.69 11.21 -16.23
C GLN A 156 24.30 10.63 -15.91
N ALA A 157 23.53 10.28 -16.94
CA ALA A 157 22.19 9.72 -16.77
C ALA A 157 22.22 8.34 -16.09
N GLY A 158 23.19 7.49 -16.44
CA GLY A 158 23.41 6.18 -15.82
C GLY A 158 23.88 6.29 -14.37
N THR A 159 24.85 7.16 -14.07
CA THR A 159 25.32 7.42 -12.70
C THR A 159 24.18 7.91 -11.81
N ASN A 160 23.47 8.96 -12.25
CA ASN A 160 22.31 9.51 -11.53
C ASN A 160 21.20 8.45 -11.33
N HIS A 161 21.07 7.51 -12.26
CA HIS A 161 20.11 6.43 -12.14
C HIS A 161 20.53 5.40 -11.09
N PHE A 162 21.80 5.00 -11.12
CA PHE A 162 22.37 4.03 -10.19
C PHE A 162 22.34 4.55 -8.75
N GLU A 163 22.78 5.81 -8.55
CA GLU A 163 22.68 6.53 -7.27
C GLU A 163 21.26 6.46 -6.70
N LYS A 164 20.24 6.71 -7.54
CA LYS A 164 18.84 6.65 -7.11
C LYS A 164 18.35 5.25 -6.76
N VAL A 165 18.86 4.23 -7.44
CA VAL A 165 18.53 2.84 -7.07
C VAL A 165 19.13 2.52 -5.71
N LEU A 166 20.39 2.89 -5.47
CA LEU A 166 21.06 2.66 -4.19
C LEU A 166 20.39 3.44 -3.05
N GLY A 167 20.05 4.70 -3.27
CA GLY A 167 19.38 5.54 -2.27
C GLY A 167 18.01 5.00 -1.85
N MET A 168 17.33 4.29 -2.75
CA MET A 168 16.07 3.61 -2.44
C MET A 168 16.29 2.24 -1.80
N VAL A 169 17.28 1.47 -2.29
CA VAL A 169 17.59 0.13 -1.76
C VAL A 169 18.05 0.18 -0.30
N TYR A 170 18.89 1.17 0.01
CA TYR A 170 19.50 1.39 1.31
C TYR A 170 18.89 2.57 2.07
N GLN A 171 17.73 3.07 1.64
CA GLN A 171 17.05 4.23 2.24
C GLN A 171 17.11 4.22 3.77
N LYS A 172 16.59 3.15 4.40
CA LYS A 172 16.50 3.06 5.85
C LYS A 172 17.84 2.97 6.57
N TYR A 173 18.88 2.45 5.90
CA TYR A 173 20.25 2.47 6.44
C TYR A 173 20.82 3.87 6.40
N LEU A 174 20.63 4.57 5.28
CA LEU A 174 21.06 5.95 5.06
C LEU A 174 20.29 6.97 5.91
N GLU A 175 19.15 6.58 6.48
CA GLU A 175 18.34 7.39 7.41
C GLU A 175 18.71 7.17 8.90
N ARG A 176 19.64 6.27 9.22
CA ARG A 176 20.10 6.05 10.60
C ARG A 176 20.81 7.29 11.17
N ALA A 177 20.89 7.36 12.49
CA ALA A 177 21.59 8.45 13.18
C ALA A 177 23.08 8.53 12.78
N GLU A 178 23.70 7.37 12.59
CA GLU A 178 25.05 7.19 12.05
C GLU A 178 24.90 6.38 10.74
N PRO A 179 24.64 7.06 9.60
CA PRO A 179 24.40 6.37 8.35
C PRO A 179 25.72 5.88 7.73
N PRO A 180 25.74 4.71 7.08
CA PRO A 180 26.87 4.32 6.26
C PRO A 180 27.00 5.30 5.07
N GLN A 181 28.22 5.55 4.61
CA GLN A 181 28.44 6.35 3.42
C GLN A 181 28.49 5.44 2.19
N ILE A 182 27.71 5.78 1.17
CA ILE A 182 27.79 5.13 -0.14
C ILE A 182 28.08 6.22 -1.14
N SER A 183 29.15 6.04 -1.92
CA SER A 183 29.56 6.99 -2.96
C SER A 183 29.57 6.30 -4.32
N VAL A 184 29.14 7.01 -5.36
CA VAL A 184 29.20 6.52 -6.74
C VAL A 184 30.12 7.43 -7.53
N PHE A 185 31.12 6.85 -8.19
CA PHE A 185 31.99 7.59 -9.08
C PHE A 185 31.27 7.96 -10.37
N ASN A 186 31.39 9.24 -10.75
CA ASN A 186 30.84 9.76 -11.99
C ASN A 186 31.95 10.00 -13.00
N HIS A 187 32.06 9.13 -14.00
CA HIS A 187 33.07 9.24 -15.06
C HIS A 187 32.97 10.52 -15.91
N VAL A 188 31.80 11.18 -15.95
CA VAL A 188 31.61 12.42 -16.73
C VAL A 188 32.15 13.63 -15.98
N GLU A 189 31.91 13.67 -14.68
CA GLU A 189 32.34 14.78 -13.80
C GLU A 189 33.72 14.52 -13.18
N ASN A 190 34.21 13.27 -13.29
CA ASN A 190 35.43 12.78 -12.64
C ASN A 190 35.43 13.06 -11.12
N ASP A 191 34.29 12.77 -10.49
CA ASP A 191 34.04 13.06 -9.07
C ASP A 191 33.12 12.00 -8.45
N TYR A 192 33.13 11.91 -7.13
CA TYR A 192 32.26 11.04 -6.36
C TYR A 192 31.00 11.78 -5.90
N THR A 193 29.85 11.13 -6.08
CA THR A 193 28.58 11.63 -5.53
C THR A 193 28.14 10.75 -4.37
N ASN A 194 27.90 11.36 -3.22
CA ASN A 194 27.32 10.69 -2.06
C ASN A 194 25.86 10.34 -2.33
N VAL A 195 25.52 9.05 -2.23
CA VAL A 195 24.16 8.55 -2.35
C VAL A 195 23.37 9.01 -1.14
N ALA A 196 22.29 9.74 -1.39
CA ALA A 196 21.38 10.17 -0.33
C ALA A 196 20.09 9.33 -0.32
N PRO A 197 19.43 9.18 0.85
CA PRO A 197 18.26 8.32 0.98
C PRO A 197 17.12 8.77 0.07
N ILE A 198 16.38 7.79 -0.46
CA ILE A 198 15.19 8.00 -1.28
C ILE A 198 14.04 7.23 -0.69
N ASP A 199 13.08 7.97 -0.16
CA ASP A 199 11.81 7.45 0.30
C ASP A 199 10.86 7.22 -0.89
N PRO A 200 10.53 5.97 -1.27
CA PRO A 200 9.62 5.70 -2.37
C PRO A 200 8.14 5.94 -1.98
N PHE A 201 7.85 6.15 -0.71
CA PHE A 201 6.49 6.32 -0.18
C PHE A 201 6.13 7.78 0.08
N TRP A 202 7.09 8.69 0.04
CA TRP A 202 6.89 10.12 0.35
C TRP A 202 6.16 10.30 1.69
N LYS A 203 6.66 9.64 2.75
CA LYS A 203 6.10 9.67 4.12
C LYS A 203 6.10 11.08 4.71
N ALA A 204 7.03 11.93 4.28
CA ALA A 204 7.04 13.35 4.65
C ALA A 204 6.01 14.20 3.88
N PHE A 205 5.39 13.65 2.84
CA PHE A 205 4.43 14.36 1.99
C PHE A 205 2.99 14.16 2.50
N THR A 206 2.74 14.21 3.80
CA THR A 206 1.40 13.96 4.37
C THR A 206 0.68 15.27 4.75
N PRO A 207 -0.67 15.28 4.80
CA PRO A 207 -1.44 16.39 5.34
C PRO A 207 -0.89 16.97 6.65
N SER A 208 -0.56 16.08 7.59
CA SER A 208 -0.07 16.46 8.92
C SER A 208 1.31 17.11 8.88
N GLU A 209 2.22 16.62 8.03
CA GLU A 209 3.55 17.22 7.89
C GLU A 209 3.47 18.59 7.19
N PHE A 210 2.59 18.76 6.20
CA PHE A 210 2.33 20.06 5.60
C PHE A 210 1.77 21.07 6.62
N GLU A 211 0.86 20.66 7.48
CA GLU A 211 0.32 21.51 8.55
C GLU A 211 1.40 21.92 9.57
N LYS A 212 2.31 20.99 9.90
CA LYS A 212 3.46 21.29 10.76
C LYS A 212 4.43 22.27 10.10
N GLN A 213 4.77 22.06 8.83
CA GLN A 213 5.65 22.97 8.07
C GLN A 213 5.01 24.36 7.92
N LYS A 214 3.71 24.42 7.65
CA LYS A 214 2.95 25.67 7.60
C LYS A 214 3.15 26.51 8.86
N LYS A 215 2.96 25.91 10.05
CA LYS A 215 3.14 26.60 11.34
C LYS A 215 4.57 27.13 11.53
N VAL A 216 5.58 26.38 11.10
CA VAL A 216 6.98 26.82 11.12
C VAL A 216 7.17 28.03 10.20
N LEU A 217 6.65 27.97 8.98
CA LEU A 217 6.75 29.05 8.00
C LEU A 217 6.01 30.32 8.46
N GLU A 218 4.84 30.17 9.09
CA GLU A 218 4.09 31.29 9.69
C GLU A 218 4.90 31.97 10.78
N LYS A 219 5.56 31.20 11.66
CA LYS A 219 6.45 31.73 12.69
C LYS A 219 7.65 32.46 12.07
N SER A 220 8.27 31.90 11.04
CA SER A 220 9.38 32.55 10.31
C SER A 220 8.94 33.83 9.61
N LYS A 221 7.74 33.84 9.01
CA LYS A 221 7.17 35.02 8.34
C LYS A 221 6.92 36.16 9.32
N LEU A 222 6.43 35.85 10.52
CA LEU A 222 6.23 36.84 11.59
C LEU A 222 7.56 37.41 12.12
N ALA A 223 8.64 36.64 12.05
CA ALA A 223 9.96 37.05 12.51
C ALA A 223 10.76 37.84 11.45
N SER A 224 10.48 37.61 10.16
CA SER A 224 11.17 38.31 9.08
C SER A 224 10.71 39.76 8.93
N LYS A 225 11.64 40.63 8.57
CA LYS A 225 11.40 42.04 8.25
C LYS A 225 11.67 42.36 6.78
N ASP A 226 12.21 41.40 6.01
CA ASP A 226 12.53 41.56 4.60
C ASP A 226 11.27 41.32 3.76
N PRO A 227 10.77 42.31 3.01
CA PRO A 227 9.61 42.15 2.14
C PRO A 227 9.74 41.00 1.12
N ALA A 228 10.95 40.74 0.60
CA ALA A 228 11.18 39.67 -0.36
C ALA A 228 11.08 38.29 0.29
N GLU A 229 11.66 38.12 1.47
CA GLU A 229 11.54 36.90 2.26
C GLU A 229 10.09 36.65 2.72
N ILE A 230 9.38 37.70 3.14
CA ILE A 230 7.97 37.61 3.52
C ILE A 230 7.10 37.13 2.35
N ASP A 231 7.36 37.59 1.13
CA ASP A 231 6.63 37.12 -0.05
C ASP A 231 6.89 35.63 -0.31
N ILE A 232 8.16 35.21 -0.29
CA ILE A 232 8.55 33.78 -0.45
C ILE A 232 7.88 32.91 0.62
N LEU A 233 7.92 33.32 1.88
CA LEU A 233 7.29 32.59 2.98
C LEU A 233 5.77 32.54 2.82
N THR A 234 5.14 33.61 2.35
CA THR A 234 3.71 33.64 2.05
C THR A 234 3.34 32.64 0.97
N GLN A 235 4.12 32.56 -0.11
CA GLN A 235 3.91 31.60 -1.18
C GLN A 235 4.07 30.16 -0.68
N ARG A 236 5.08 29.88 0.17
CA ARG A 236 5.28 28.55 0.78
C ARG A 236 4.17 28.15 1.75
N ILE A 237 3.63 29.09 2.53
CA ILE A 237 2.47 28.85 3.41
C ILE A 237 1.25 28.45 2.57
N LYS A 238 0.93 29.23 1.52
CA LYS A 238 -0.17 28.91 0.60
C LYS A 238 0.00 27.55 -0.07
N PHE A 239 1.23 27.18 -0.42
CA PHE A 239 1.54 25.84 -0.91
C PHE A 239 1.22 24.76 0.12
N CYS A 240 1.68 24.91 1.37
CA CYS A 240 1.39 23.94 2.43
C CYS A 240 -0.12 23.82 2.68
N GLU A 241 -0.87 24.91 2.61
CA GLU A 241 -2.34 24.91 2.73
C GLU A 241 -3.01 24.13 1.61
N ALA A 242 -2.58 24.32 0.36
CA ALA A 242 -3.09 23.55 -0.77
C ALA A 242 -2.75 22.06 -0.63
N MET A 243 -1.53 21.74 -0.20
CA MET A 243 -1.04 20.37 -0.09
C MET A 243 -1.53 19.60 1.13
N ALA A 244 -1.95 20.28 2.19
CA ALA A 244 -2.56 19.67 3.37
C ALA A 244 -3.79 18.80 3.04
N ARG A 245 -4.29 18.84 1.80
CA ARG A 245 -5.45 18.08 1.32
C ARG A 245 -5.09 16.97 0.31
N PHE A 246 -3.88 17.02 -0.26
CA PHE A 246 -3.45 16.17 -1.38
C PHE A 246 -2.13 15.44 -1.10
N GLY A 247 -1.73 15.31 0.17
CA GLY A 247 -0.56 14.54 0.55
C GLY A 247 -0.71 13.04 0.30
N THR A 248 0.41 12.32 0.39
CA THR A 248 0.49 10.87 0.50
C THR A 248 -0.53 10.39 1.51
N PHE A 249 -1.39 9.50 1.04
CA PHE A 249 -2.30 8.78 1.90
C PHE A 249 -1.56 7.57 2.45
N GLU A 250 -1.28 7.58 3.75
CA GLU A 250 -0.71 6.47 4.48
C GLU A 250 -1.85 5.65 5.09
N GLY A 251 -1.95 4.38 4.72
CA GLY A 251 -2.90 3.46 5.34
C GLY A 251 -2.44 2.97 6.71
N TYR A 252 -3.31 2.25 7.42
CA TYR A 252 -2.95 1.69 8.71
C TYR A 252 -1.80 0.70 8.57
N GLU A 253 -0.90 0.73 9.55
CA GLU A 253 0.08 -0.33 9.71
C GLU A 253 -0.60 -1.56 10.28
N PHE A 254 -0.55 -2.65 9.53
CA PHE A 254 -0.88 -3.96 10.02
C PHE A 254 0.37 -4.66 10.54
N SER A 255 0.43 -4.84 11.85
CA SER A 255 1.39 -5.75 12.48
C SER A 255 0.75 -7.13 12.64
N SER A 256 1.44 -8.14 12.12
CA SER A 256 0.93 -9.50 12.12
C SER A 256 0.99 -10.15 13.51
N GLY A 257 -0.13 -10.72 13.97
CA GLY A 257 -0.19 -11.45 15.24
C GLY A 257 0.37 -12.87 15.19
N THR A 258 0.47 -13.48 14.00
CA THR A 258 0.92 -14.86 13.80
C THR A 258 2.40 -14.93 13.41
N LEU A 259 2.86 -13.97 12.61
CA LEU A 259 4.27 -13.79 12.22
C LEU A 259 4.82 -12.54 12.88
N SER A 260 5.60 -12.74 13.94
CA SER A 260 6.24 -11.64 14.70
C SER A 260 7.16 -10.81 13.80
N GLY A 261 7.14 -9.48 13.98
CA GLY A 261 7.99 -8.54 13.27
C GLY A 261 7.58 -8.22 11.82
N ARG A 262 6.57 -8.88 11.25
CA ARG A 262 6.05 -8.52 9.94
C ARG A 262 5.07 -7.36 10.03
N GLN A 263 5.28 -6.36 9.18
CA GLN A 263 4.40 -5.21 9.02
C GLN A 263 3.99 -5.02 7.56
N VAL A 264 2.74 -4.61 7.34
CA VAL A 264 2.22 -4.23 6.02
C VAL A 264 1.59 -2.86 6.12
N ARG A 265 1.94 -1.98 5.18
CA ARG A 265 1.40 -0.63 5.13
C ARG A 265 1.18 -0.18 3.69
N PRO A 266 -0.06 0.07 3.27
CA PRO A 266 -0.34 0.61 1.96
C PRO A 266 -0.19 2.14 1.94
N TYR A 267 0.21 2.68 0.79
CA TYR A 267 0.33 4.09 0.51
C TYR A 267 -0.32 4.42 -0.83
N VAL A 268 -0.93 5.60 -0.93
CA VAL A 268 -1.31 6.20 -2.21
C VAL A 268 -0.60 7.52 -2.37
N ILE A 269 0.33 7.52 -3.33
CA ILE A 269 1.10 8.67 -3.77
C ILE A 269 0.23 9.49 -4.73
N PRO A 270 0.05 10.79 -4.46
CA PRO A 270 -0.76 11.63 -5.31
C PRO A 270 -0.07 11.78 -6.67
N SER A 271 -0.82 11.64 -7.77
CA SER A 271 -0.23 11.71 -9.11
C SER A 271 0.20 13.15 -9.45
N SER A 272 1.35 13.28 -10.13
CA SER A 272 1.96 14.60 -10.38
C SER A 272 1.12 15.51 -11.29
N THR A 273 0.30 14.94 -12.17
CA THR A 273 -0.51 15.69 -13.14
C THR A 273 -1.71 16.39 -12.47
N PRO A 274 -2.57 15.72 -11.69
CA PRO A 274 -3.62 16.41 -10.93
C PRO A 274 -3.10 17.42 -9.93
N ILE A 275 -2.03 17.12 -9.19
CA ILE A 275 -1.46 18.08 -8.22
C ILE A 275 -1.02 19.35 -8.93
N ARG A 276 -0.28 19.25 -10.04
CA ARG A 276 0.16 20.42 -10.81
C ARG A 276 -1.02 21.24 -11.35
N SER A 277 -2.10 20.58 -11.77
CA SER A 277 -3.31 21.27 -12.22
C SER A 277 -4.02 22.00 -11.09
N ILE A 278 -4.14 21.36 -9.92
CA ILE A 278 -4.77 21.93 -8.72
C ILE A 278 -3.93 23.10 -8.20
N LEU A 279 -2.61 22.94 -8.08
CA LEU A 279 -1.72 24.01 -7.65
C LEU A 279 -1.78 25.22 -8.58
N ARG A 280 -1.88 25.02 -9.90
CA ARG A 280 -2.05 26.13 -10.86
C ARG A 280 -3.41 26.82 -10.74
N ALA A 281 -4.45 26.09 -10.37
CA ALA A 281 -5.79 26.62 -10.22
C ALA A 281 -5.97 27.38 -8.88
N GLU A 282 -5.48 26.80 -7.78
CA GLU A 282 -5.59 27.36 -6.42
C GLU A 282 -4.56 28.47 -6.15
N LEU A 283 -3.42 28.44 -6.87
CA LEU A 283 -2.34 29.41 -6.73
C LEU A 283 -1.97 30.05 -8.09
N PRO A 284 -2.92 30.74 -8.77
CA PRO A 284 -2.69 31.29 -10.10
C PRO A 284 -1.64 32.41 -10.10
N ASP A 285 -1.45 33.07 -8.95
CA ASP A 285 -0.49 34.14 -8.75
C ASP A 285 0.93 33.65 -8.41
N LEU A 286 1.10 32.35 -8.10
CA LEU A 286 2.44 31.79 -7.94
C LEU A 286 3.11 31.75 -9.32
N LYS A 287 4.13 32.58 -9.52
CA LYS A 287 4.95 32.55 -10.73
C LYS A 287 5.92 31.37 -10.66
N TRP A 288 5.45 30.20 -11.06
CA TRP A 288 6.29 29.02 -11.23
C TRP A 288 7.21 29.21 -12.43
N ASP A 289 8.43 29.74 -12.25
CA ASP A 289 9.47 29.56 -13.25
C ASP A 289 9.90 28.09 -13.23
N LYS A 290 10.02 27.44 -14.39
CA LYS A 290 10.56 26.07 -14.50
C LYS A 290 11.98 25.96 -13.94
N LYS A 291 12.67 27.08 -13.78
CA LYS A 291 14.00 27.21 -13.18
C LYS A 291 13.97 27.59 -11.70
N ASP A 292 12.79 27.83 -11.13
CA ASP A 292 12.66 28.26 -9.75
C ASP A 292 12.96 27.10 -8.78
N ILE A 293 14.16 27.16 -8.18
CA ILE A 293 14.66 26.21 -7.18
C ILE A 293 13.82 26.16 -5.89
N THR A 294 12.80 27.01 -5.78
CA THR A 294 11.87 27.10 -4.66
C THR A 294 10.54 26.39 -4.89
N SER A 295 10.28 25.84 -6.09
CA SER A 295 9.11 25.00 -6.38
C SER A 295 9.06 23.80 -5.42
N PRO A 296 8.04 23.69 -4.56
CA PRO A 296 7.98 22.60 -3.57
C PRO A 296 7.71 21.22 -4.18
N MET A 297 7.28 21.19 -5.46
CA MET A 297 7.06 19.97 -6.24
C MET A 297 8.24 19.64 -7.18
N ASP A 298 9.00 20.65 -7.63
CA ASP A 298 10.18 20.43 -8.49
C ASP A 298 11.48 20.37 -7.70
N ARG A 299 11.47 20.73 -6.41
CA ARG A 299 12.12 19.88 -5.42
C ARG A 299 11.25 18.65 -5.14
N ALA A 300 11.19 17.76 -6.13
CA ALA A 300 11.71 16.43 -5.86
C ALA A 300 12.87 16.58 -4.84
N PRO A 301 12.98 15.82 -3.73
CA PRO A 301 14.20 15.84 -2.92
C PRO A 301 15.43 15.93 -3.86
N LYS A 302 16.63 16.38 -3.45
CA LYS A 302 17.78 16.32 -4.39
C LYS A 302 17.92 14.93 -5.08
N ASN A 303 17.27 13.91 -4.49
CA ASN A 303 17.08 12.53 -4.89
C ASN A 303 15.64 12.13 -5.34
N GLY A 304 14.72 13.07 -5.58
CA GLY A 304 13.33 12.82 -5.95
C GLY A 304 13.16 12.53 -7.45
N PRO A 305 11.90 12.30 -7.89
CA PRO A 305 11.54 11.49 -9.04
C PRO A 305 12.39 11.78 -10.28
N SER A 306 13.31 10.85 -10.58
CA SER A 306 13.52 10.55 -11.98
C SER A 306 12.16 10.16 -12.58
N LYS A 307 11.99 10.28 -13.90
CA LYS A 307 10.79 9.76 -14.60
C LYS A 307 10.40 8.33 -14.16
N ARG A 308 11.32 7.59 -13.53
CA ARG A 308 11.15 6.26 -12.95
C ARG A 308 10.27 6.20 -11.70
N LEU A 309 10.40 7.07 -10.68
CA LEU A 309 9.48 7.03 -9.52
C LEU A 309 8.03 7.37 -9.91
N GLN A 310 7.86 8.01 -11.07
CA GLN A 310 6.58 8.29 -11.73
C GLN A 310 6.18 7.22 -12.76
N SER A 311 7.05 6.25 -13.04
CA SER A 311 6.77 5.17 -13.98
C SER A 311 6.05 4.02 -13.30
N ASP A 312 5.23 3.30 -14.06
CA ASP A 312 4.50 2.11 -13.64
C ASP A 312 5.41 1.05 -12.99
N SER A 313 6.71 1.04 -13.34
CA SER A 313 7.71 0.08 -12.83
C SER A 313 8.05 0.22 -11.34
N VAL A 314 7.62 1.31 -10.69
CA VAL A 314 7.86 1.55 -9.26
C VAL A 314 6.57 1.36 -8.45
N ALA A 315 5.44 1.08 -9.09
CA ALA A 315 4.17 0.84 -8.39
C ALA A 315 4.04 -0.58 -7.85
N GLY A 316 3.25 -0.75 -6.79
CA GLY A 316 2.99 -2.06 -6.18
C GLY A 316 3.75 -2.28 -4.89
N PHE A 317 4.13 -3.53 -4.62
CA PHE A 317 4.76 -3.91 -3.37
C PHE A 317 6.23 -3.51 -3.30
N PHE A 318 6.68 -3.24 -2.08
CA PHE A 318 8.05 -2.93 -1.66
C PHE A 318 8.39 -3.82 -0.48
N PHE A 319 9.21 -4.82 -0.71
CA PHE A 319 9.59 -5.81 0.30
C PHE A 319 10.91 -5.41 0.95
N TYR A 320 10.83 -4.98 2.20
CA TYR A 320 11.97 -4.72 3.06
C TYR A 320 12.26 -5.94 3.93
N ARG A 321 13.50 -6.45 3.84
CA ARG A 321 14.05 -7.46 4.74
C ARG A 321 15.11 -6.79 5.61
N ASP A 322 14.94 -6.77 6.93
CA ASP A 322 15.87 -6.13 7.87
C ASP A 322 16.30 -4.73 7.39
N ASP A 323 15.32 -3.90 7.07
CA ASP A 323 15.48 -2.54 6.55
C ASP A 323 16.07 -2.38 5.13
N ARG A 324 16.48 -3.45 4.47
CA ARG A 324 16.94 -3.39 3.07
C ARG A 324 15.77 -3.66 2.13
N LEU A 325 15.57 -2.80 1.14
CA LEU A 325 14.61 -3.09 0.07
C LEU A 325 15.19 -4.18 -0.84
N ILE A 326 14.53 -5.34 -0.86
CA ILE A 326 14.97 -6.51 -1.63
C ILE A 326 14.27 -6.59 -2.98
N ASN A 327 13.00 -6.18 -3.06
CA ASN A 327 12.19 -6.25 -4.27
C ASN A 327 11.13 -5.15 -4.28
N TYR A 328 10.85 -4.59 -5.46
CA TYR A 328 9.78 -3.61 -5.63
C TYR A 328 9.15 -3.65 -7.02
N GLY A 329 8.03 -2.96 -7.21
CA GLY A 329 7.49 -2.65 -8.54
C GLY A 329 6.51 -3.68 -9.11
N GLN A 330 6.05 -4.64 -8.29
CA GLN A 330 5.14 -5.70 -8.72
C GLN A 330 3.87 -5.69 -7.88
N PHE A 331 2.72 -5.85 -8.51
CA PHE A 331 1.44 -6.08 -7.83
C PHE A 331 1.13 -7.57 -7.62
N TYR A 332 1.97 -8.50 -8.09
CA TYR A 332 1.69 -9.94 -8.00
C TYR A 332 0.29 -10.28 -8.56
N ASP A 333 -0.33 -11.41 -8.17
CA ASP A 333 -1.64 -11.82 -8.70
C ASP A 333 -2.82 -10.92 -8.25
N LEU A 334 -2.60 -9.65 -7.88
CA LEU A 334 -3.67 -8.68 -7.62
C LEU A 334 -4.36 -8.17 -8.92
N ASN A 335 -4.03 -8.71 -10.10
CA ASN A 335 -4.64 -8.43 -11.41
C ASN A 335 -4.76 -6.93 -11.75
N VAL A 336 -3.67 -6.19 -11.55
CA VAL A 336 -3.59 -4.75 -11.76
C VAL A 336 -2.92 -4.47 -13.09
N SER A 337 -3.54 -3.67 -13.97
CA SER A 337 -2.84 -3.21 -15.18
C SER A 337 -1.90 -2.05 -14.85
N ALA A 338 -0.68 -2.09 -15.42
CA ALA A 338 0.44 -1.20 -15.12
C ALA A 338 0.05 0.29 -14.94
N ASN A 339 -0.63 0.89 -15.92
CA ASN A 339 -0.96 2.32 -15.91
C ASN A 339 -1.98 2.75 -14.84
N GLU A 340 -2.85 1.84 -14.36
CA GLU A 340 -3.99 2.20 -13.50
C GLU A 340 -3.60 2.36 -12.03
N ALA A 341 -2.40 1.93 -11.63
CA ALA A 341 -1.98 1.87 -10.24
C ALA A 341 -0.68 2.63 -9.95
N ASN A 342 -0.31 3.56 -10.82
CA ASN A 342 0.94 4.32 -10.73
C ASN A 342 1.10 5.09 -9.42
N SER A 343 -0.03 5.38 -8.76
CA SER A 343 -0.11 6.03 -7.46
C SER A 343 0.03 5.08 -6.26
N ILE A 344 -0.07 3.76 -6.43
CA ILE A 344 -0.17 2.83 -5.30
C ILE A 344 1.19 2.23 -4.95
N ARG A 345 1.53 2.22 -3.67
CA ARG A 345 2.75 1.60 -3.10
C ARG A 345 2.35 0.78 -1.88
N ILE A 346 2.91 -0.41 -1.68
CA ILE A 346 2.60 -1.26 -0.53
C ILE A 346 3.90 -1.67 0.14
N GLU A 347 4.19 -1.11 1.30
CA GLU A 347 5.34 -1.47 2.11
C GLU A 347 5.06 -2.79 2.84
N VAL A 348 5.97 -3.74 2.70
CA VAL A 348 5.98 -4.99 3.46
C VAL A 348 7.34 -5.10 4.13
N GLN A 349 7.35 -5.00 5.45
CA GLN A 349 8.57 -5.18 6.25
C GLN A 349 8.53 -6.56 6.90
N TYR A 350 9.65 -7.26 6.88
CA TYR A 350 9.80 -8.54 7.57
C TYR A 350 11.25 -8.76 8.05
N PRO A 351 11.44 -9.45 9.18
CA PRO A 351 12.78 -9.83 9.64
C PRO A 351 13.32 -11.05 8.88
N SER A 352 14.65 -11.23 8.88
CA SER A 352 15.34 -12.42 8.36
C SER A 352 14.80 -13.74 8.91
N SER A 353 14.26 -13.75 10.13
CA SER A 353 13.64 -14.93 10.75
C SER A 353 12.44 -15.47 9.96
N LEU A 354 11.82 -14.67 9.08
CA LEU A 354 10.72 -15.09 8.20
C LEU A 354 11.18 -15.57 6.81
N ASP A 355 12.49 -15.73 6.60
CA ASP A 355 13.08 -16.21 5.33
C ASP A 355 12.55 -17.59 4.89
N GLY A 356 12.15 -18.45 5.83
CA GLY A 356 11.55 -19.75 5.52
C GLY A 356 10.15 -19.62 4.89
N GLN A 357 9.46 -18.53 5.19
CA GLN A 357 8.08 -18.27 4.80
C GLN A 357 7.99 -17.29 3.62
N ILE A 358 8.91 -16.34 3.51
CA ILE A 358 9.00 -15.40 2.39
C ILE A 358 10.22 -15.77 1.56
N LYS A 359 10.04 -16.58 0.51
CA LYS A 359 11.18 -16.96 -0.36
C LYS A 359 11.38 -15.95 -1.48
N VAL A 360 12.55 -15.36 -1.47
CA VAL A 360 13.06 -14.48 -2.52
C VAL A 360 13.79 -15.33 -3.56
N SER A 361 13.60 -15.07 -4.86
CA SER A 361 14.45 -15.65 -5.90
C SER A 361 15.93 -15.25 -5.70
N ALA A 362 16.87 -16.07 -6.18
CA ALA A 362 18.30 -15.81 -5.99
C ALA A 362 18.76 -14.47 -6.59
N ASN A 363 18.17 -14.09 -7.73
CA ASN A 363 18.36 -12.81 -8.42
C ASN A 363 17.46 -11.67 -7.88
N LYS A 364 16.63 -11.93 -6.86
CA LYS A 364 15.77 -10.94 -6.18
C LYS A 364 14.74 -10.24 -7.09
N ASP A 365 14.52 -10.76 -8.29
CA ASP A 365 13.55 -10.23 -9.25
C ASP A 365 12.09 -10.51 -8.86
N ARG A 366 11.86 -11.47 -7.95
CA ARG A 366 10.53 -11.94 -7.58
C ARG A 366 10.51 -12.49 -6.16
N ILE A 367 9.49 -12.09 -5.40
CA ILE A 367 9.05 -12.80 -4.21
C ILE A 367 8.11 -13.91 -4.66
N LYS A 368 8.43 -15.18 -4.44
CA LYS A 368 7.43 -16.22 -4.73
C LYS A 368 6.39 -16.27 -3.60
N LYS A 369 5.17 -16.72 -3.91
CA LYS A 369 4.07 -16.75 -2.93
C LYS A 369 4.17 -18.01 -2.09
N PHE A 370 4.02 -17.91 -0.78
CA PHE A 370 4.05 -19.08 0.10
C PHE A 370 3.15 -18.90 1.32
N GLY A 371 2.05 -19.67 1.36
CA GLY A 371 1.23 -19.94 2.54
C GLY A 371 0.78 -18.73 3.35
N ASP A 372 0.77 -18.92 4.66
CA ASP A 372 0.26 -18.00 5.70
C ASP A 372 0.88 -16.59 5.62
N ALA A 373 2.12 -16.49 5.12
CA ALA A 373 2.80 -15.22 4.97
C ALA A 373 2.09 -14.30 3.96
N TRP A 374 1.57 -14.86 2.88
CA TRP A 374 0.84 -14.10 1.87
C TRP A 374 -0.58 -13.74 2.35
N GLU A 375 -1.27 -14.67 3.00
CA GLU A 375 -2.64 -14.45 3.48
C GLU A 375 -2.74 -13.31 4.48
N GLU A 376 -1.77 -13.22 5.38
CA GLU A 376 -1.71 -12.14 6.35
C GLU A 376 -1.30 -10.80 5.73
N ILE A 377 -0.52 -10.80 4.64
CA ILE A 377 -0.30 -9.57 3.86
C ILE A 377 -1.64 -9.08 3.30
N LEU A 378 -2.44 -9.99 2.73
CA LEU A 378 -3.77 -9.68 2.23
C LEU A 378 -4.71 -9.20 3.35
N ARG A 379 -4.64 -9.81 4.53
CA ARG A 379 -5.41 -9.38 5.72
C ARG A 379 -5.03 -7.97 6.16
N GLY A 380 -3.74 -7.62 6.10
CA GLY A 380 -3.28 -6.26 6.37
C GLY A 380 -3.87 -5.25 5.39
N LEU A 381 -3.96 -5.61 4.11
CA LEU A 381 -4.61 -4.77 3.10
C LEU A 381 -6.13 -4.70 3.27
N ASP A 382 -6.77 -5.69 3.88
CA ASP A 382 -8.21 -5.68 4.21
C ASP A 382 -8.56 -4.78 5.40
N GLN A 383 -7.57 -4.26 6.13
CA GLN A 383 -7.83 -3.31 7.20
C GLN A 383 -8.38 -1.99 6.65
N LYS A 384 -9.33 -1.41 7.41
CA LYS A 384 -9.86 -0.07 7.14
C LYS A 384 -8.71 0.91 7.08
N ALA A 385 -8.66 1.69 6.01
CA ALA A 385 -7.81 2.86 5.85
C ALA A 385 -8.71 4.07 5.58
N GLY A 386 -8.18 5.28 5.76
CA GLY A 386 -8.94 6.51 5.52
C GLY A 386 -9.13 7.32 6.79
N GLY A 387 -9.74 8.49 6.64
CA GLY A 387 -10.11 9.33 7.78
C GLY A 387 -10.51 10.74 7.36
N SER A 388 -11.21 11.45 8.23
CA SER A 388 -11.78 12.77 7.95
C SER A 388 -10.77 13.84 7.54
N MET A 389 -9.48 13.61 7.79
CA MET A 389 -8.36 14.49 7.41
C MET A 389 -7.94 14.38 5.94
N TYR A 390 -8.40 13.35 5.21
CA TYR A 390 -8.06 13.16 3.80
C TYR A 390 -9.21 13.58 2.87
N ALA A 391 -8.87 14.05 1.67
CA ALA A 391 -9.86 14.31 0.64
C ALA A 391 -10.46 13.00 0.07
N PRO A 392 -11.71 13.03 -0.45
CA PRO A 392 -12.29 11.89 -1.16
C PRO A 392 -11.37 11.30 -2.26
N PRO A 393 -11.33 9.97 -2.42
CA PRO A 393 -12.16 8.95 -1.74
C PRO A 393 -11.60 8.52 -0.37
N PHE A 394 -10.47 9.06 0.07
CA PHE A 394 -9.76 8.64 1.30
C PHE A 394 -10.37 9.15 2.59
N GLN A 395 -11.40 10.01 2.49
CA GLN A 395 -12.12 10.52 3.64
C GLN A 395 -12.92 9.44 4.39
N ASN A 396 -13.32 8.38 3.70
CA ASN A 396 -14.12 7.29 4.26
C ASN A 396 -13.20 6.23 4.88
N GLU A 397 -13.48 5.79 6.11
CA GLU A 397 -12.80 4.66 6.74
C GLU A 397 -13.28 3.32 6.14
N ILE A 398 -12.72 2.97 4.98
CA ILE A 398 -13.03 1.76 4.23
C ILE A 398 -11.76 0.94 4.03
N SER A 399 -11.89 -0.37 3.83
CA SER A 399 -10.71 -1.22 3.67
C SER A 399 -9.82 -0.74 2.53
N PHE A 400 -8.50 -0.82 2.67
CA PHE A 400 -7.63 -0.43 1.57
C PHE A 400 -7.91 -1.31 0.36
N PHE A 401 -8.02 -2.61 0.62
CA PHE A 401 -8.38 -3.68 -0.28
C PHE A 401 -9.56 -4.48 0.29
N VAL A 402 -10.36 -5.18 -0.52
CA VAL A 402 -11.38 -6.12 -0.02
C VAL A 402 -11.33 -7.37 -0.89
N ASP A 403 -11.11 -8.53 -0.27
CA ASP A 403 -11.17 -9.81 -0.97
C ASP A 403 -12.63 -10.12 -1.34
N SER A 404 -12.88 -10.45 -2.61
CA SER A 404 -14.24 -10.72 -3.09
C SER A 404 -14.34 -12.14 -3.63
N ALA A 405 -15.50 -12.78 -3.44
CA ALA A 405 -15.75 -14.15 -3.92
C ALA A 405 -15.58 -14.32 -5.45
N GLU A 406 -15.58 -13.23 -6.23
CA GLU A 406 -15.31 -13.24 -7.68
C GLU A 406 -13.80 -13.21 -8.01
N GLY A 407 -12.93 -13.14 -7.00
CA GLY A 407 -11.50 -12.90 -7.13
C GLY A 407 -11.17 -11.46 -7.56
N TRP A 408 -9.88 -11.22 -7.85
CA TRP A 408 -9.30 -9.96 -8.32
C TRP A 408 -9.74 -9.60 -9.75
N LYS A 409 -11.04 -9.44 -10.01
CA LYS A 409 -11.53 -9.08 -11.36
C LYS A 409 -11.49 -7.57 -11.53
N LYS A 410 -10.74 -7.13 -12.55
CA LYS A 410 -10.74 -5.74 -13.04
C LYS A 410 -12.18 -5.21 -13.14
N PRO A 411 -12.49 -4.00 -12.64
CA PRO A 411 -13.80 -3.40 -12.83
C PRO A 411 -14.12 -3.37 -14.32
N THR A 412 -15.16 -4.10 -14.75
CA THR A 412 -15.54 -4.10 -16.16
C THR A 412 -16.09 -2.73 -16.53
N PRO A 413 -15.92 -2.25 -17.78
CA PRO A 413 -16.43 -0.94 -18.22
C PRO A 413 -17.93 -0.72 -17.97
N LYS A 414 -18.68 -1.83 -17.86
CA LYS A 414 -20.13 -1.88 -17.59
C LYS A 414 -20.47 -1.96 -16.09
N LYS A 415 -19.55 -2.39 -15.22
CA LYS A 415 -19.63 -2.36 -13.74
C LYS A 415 -18.75 -1.22 -13.18
N LYS A 416 -18.87 0.00 -13.73
CA LYS A 416 -18.24 1.23 -13.19
C LYS A 416 -18.88 1.73 -11.88
N ALA A 417 -19.64 0.89 -11.18
CA ALA A 417 -20.04 1.21 -9.83
C ALA A 417 -18.75 1.21 -9.01
N GLN A 418 -18.32 2.39 -8.57
CA GLN A 418 -17.34 2.54 -7.49
C GLN A 418 -17.67 1.47 -6.47
N ASN A 419 -16.77 0.51 -6.22
CA ASN A 419 -16.99 -0.37 -5.09
C ASN A 419 -16.84 0.53 -3.85
N PRO A 420 -17.93 0.90 -3.17
CA PRO A 420 -17.85 1.90 -2.11
C PRO A 420 -17.12 1.33 -0.88
N THR A 421 -16.76 0.05 -0.89
CA THR A 421 -16.21 -0.67 0.26
C THR A 421 -14.67 -0.67 0.31
N ALA A 422 -13.96 -0.19 -0.72
CA ALA A 422 -12.49 -0.20 -0.71
C ALA A 422 -11.82 1.00 -1.40
N HIS A 423 -10.66 1.45 -0.91
CA HIS A 423 -9.91 2.53 -1.56
C HIS A 423 -9.26 2.10 -2.88
N PHE A 424 -8.66 0.91 -2.92
CA PHE A 424 -7.86 0.43 -4.04
C PHE A 424 -8.61 0.48 -5.39
N PRO A 425 -9.83 -0.09 -5.55
CA PRO A 425 -10.58 0.02 -6.81
C PRO A 425 -10.98 1.46 -7.17
N ASN A 426 -11.20 2.33 -6.17
CA ASN A 426 -11.54 3.73 -6.39
C ASN A 426 -10.36 4.54 -6.95
N VAL A 427 -9.14 4.18 -6.56
CA VAL A 427 -7.91 4.75 -7.12
C VAL A 427 -7.73 4.32 -8.57
N LEU A 428 -7.87 3.03 -8.89
CA LEU A 428 -7.72 2.51 -10.26
C LEU A 428 -8.71 3.16 -11.25
N VAL A 429 -9.96 3.37 -10.84
CA VAL A 429 -10.99 4.01 -11.68
C VAL A 429 -10.69 5.50 -11.96
N ARG A 430 -9.99 6.18 -11.03
CA ARG A 430 -9.60 7.58 -11.19
C ARG A 430 -8.41 7.75 -12.12
N ASP A 431 -7.36 6.96 -11.95
CA ASP A 431 -6.16 7.04 -12.80
C ASP A 431 -6.45 6.57 -14.24
N GLY A 432 -7.43 5.67 -14.44
CA GLY A 432 -7.94 5.30 -15.77
C GLY A 432 -8.74 6.39 -16.50
N LYS A 433 -9.08 7.50 -15.85
CA LYS A 433 -9.62 8.70 -16.51
C LYS A 433 -8.53 9.77 -16.53
N ALA A 434 -7.85 9.92 -17.66
CA ALA A 434 -7.03 11.09 -17.92
C ALA A 434 -7.84 12.37 -17.59
N GLY A 435 -7.41 13.11 -16.57
CA GLY A 435 -8.04 14.37 -16.18
C GLY A 435 -9.38 14.23 -15.46
N VAL A 436 -9.39 13.70 -14.24
CA VAL A 436 -10.42 14.10 -13.28
C VAL A 436 -10.26 15.61 -13.05
N SER A 437 -11.13 16.40 -13.68
CA SER A 437 -11.17 17.85 -13.43
C SER A 437 -11.72 18.08 -12.03
N TYR A 438 -11.08 18.93 -11.24
CA TYR A 438 -11.61 19.39 -9.97
C TYR A 438 -12.21 20.78 -10.19
N SER A 439 -13.37 21.06 -9.63
CA SER A 439 -14.02 22.37 -9.67
C SER A 439 -14.21 22.89 -8.25
N GLU A 440 -14.00 24.20 -8.07
CA GLU A 440 -14.27 24.88 -6.80
C GLU A 440 -15.68 24.57 -6.30
N CYS A 441 -15.80 24.24 -5.01
CA CYS A 441 -17.08 24.04 -4.39
C CYS A 441 -17.71 25.37 -3.99
N PRO A 442 -18.98 25.63 -4.33
CA PRO A 442 -19.67 26.83 -3.87
C PRO A 442 -20.04 26.79 -2.36
N LEU A 443 -19.89 25.64 -1.69
CA LEU A 443 -20.36 25.43 -0.31
C LEU A 443 -19.23 25.30 0.71
N CYS A 444 -18.00 25.14 0.25
CA CYS A 444 -16.84 24.97 1.10
C CYS A 444 -15.58 25.47 0.37
N PRO A 445 -14.48 25.77 1.07
CA PRO A 445 -13.26 26.28 0.44
C PRO A 445 -12.45 25.19 -0.27
N TYR A 446 -13.07 24.12 -0.76
CA TYR A 446 -12.40 22.93 -1.33
C TYR A 446 -12.87 22.70 -2.78
N ALA A 447 -12.00 22.13 -3.61
CA ALA A 447 -12.38 21.67 -4.95
C ALA A 447 -12.89 20.22 -4.91
N HIS A 448 -13.91 19.91 -5.71
CA HIS A 448 -14.54 18.59 -5.81
C HIS A 448 -14.47 18.08 -7.26
N ALA A 449 -14.33 16.77 -7.41
CA ALA A 449 -14.49 16.14 -8.72
C ALA A 449 -15.98 16.13 -9.15
N PRO A 450 -16.28 16.11 -10.47
CA PRO A 450 -17.64 15.97 -10.97
C PRO A 450 -18.37 14.77 -10.36
N GLY A 451 -19.44 15.06 -9.60
CA GLY A 451 -20.26 14.06 -8.93
C GLY A 451 -19.93 13.82 -7.44
N GLU A 452 -18.88 14.45 -6.91
CA GLU A 452 -18.61 14.44 -5.47
C GLU A 452 -19.60 15.33 -4.70
N ILE A 453 -19.98 14.85 -3.51
CA ILE A 453 -20.86 15.57 -2.59
C ILE A 453 -19.97 16.29 -1.59
N CYS A 454 -20.12 17.61 -1.52
CA CYS A 454 -19.38 18.43 -0.56
C CYS A 454 -19.68 17.99 0.88
N PRO A 455 -18.68 17.85 1.78
CA PRO A 455 -18.93 17.54 3.18
C PRO A 455 -19.79 18.59 3.89
N GLU A 456 -19.65 19.85 3.50
CA GLU A 456 -20.47 20.97 3.97
C GLU A 456 -21.85 21.06 3.30
N PHE A 457 -22.12 20.22 2.29
CA PHE A 457 -23.45 20.12 1.68
C PHE A 457 -24.42 19.58 2.73
N GLU A 458 -25.29 20.48 3.18
CA GLU A 458 -26.42 20.12 4.00
C GLU A 458 -27.55 19.60 3.11
N CYS A 459 -27.92 18.33 3.29
CA CYS A 459 -29.00 17.75 2.51
C CYS A 459 -30.31 18.55 2.70
N PRO A 460 -30.99 19.01 1.64
CA PRO A 460 -32.21 19.79 1.79
C PRO A 460 -33.36 18.99 2.44
N ILE A 461 -33.32 17.65 2.35
CA ILE A 461 -34.32 16.75 2.92
C ILE A 461 -33.96 16.39 4.37
N CYS A 462 -32.77 15.81 4.61
CA CYS A 462 -32.44 15.33 5.95
C CYS A 462 -31.73 16.33 6.86
N LYS A 463 -31.30 17.49 6.33
CA LYS A 463 -30.55 18.52 7.05
C LYS A 463 -29.25 18.04 7.68
N GLN A 464 -28.76 16.88 7.27
CA GLN A 464 -27.46 16.36 7.70
C GLN A 464 -26.39 16.71 6.67
N LYS A 465 -25.24 17.16 7.20
CA LYS A 465 -23.98 17.32 6.46
C LYS A 465 -23.30 15.96 6.32
N ASN A 466 -22.53 15.78 5.25
CA ASN A 466 -21.72 14.58 5.00
C ASN A 466 -22.47 13.22 5.04
N SER A 467 -23.79 13.20 4.84
CA SER A 467 -24.59 11.98 4.95
C SER A 467 -24.63 11.14 3.66
N GLY A 468 -23.78 11.45 2.67
CA GLY A 468 -23.79 10.83 1.34
C GLY A 468 -25.01 11.21 0.48
N CYS A 469 -25.78 12.24 0.89
CA CYS A 469 -26.94 12.72 0.16
C CYS A 469 -26.52 13.59 -1.04
N SER A 470 -27.05 13.31 -2.23
CA SER A 470 -26.86 14.17 -3.41
C SER A 470 -28.04 15.13 -3.57
N GLY A 471 -27.86 16.24 -4.31
CA GLY A 471 -28.89 17.26 -4.53
C GLY A 471 -30.25 16.78 -5.05
N LYS A 472 -30.37 15.52 -5.52
CA LYS A 472 -31.63 14.90 -5.93
C LYS A 472 -32.02 13.64 -5.15
N LYS A 473 -31.13 13.07 -4.31
CA LYS A 473 -31.40 11.81 -3.59
C LYS A 473 -30.83 11.88 -2.17
N CYS A 474 -31.73 11.80 -1.20
CA CYS A 474 -31.37 11.66 0.21
C CYS A 474 -31.25 10.18 0.57
N THR A 475 -30.11 9.79 1.13
CA THR A 475 -29.77 8.41 1.56
C THR A 475 -30.07 8.17 3.04
N PHE A 476 -30.52 9.20 3.75
CA PHE A 476 -30.85 9.11 5.18
C PHE A 476 -32.09 8.25 5.40
N THR A 477 -31.98 7.26 6.28
CA THR A 477 -33.11 6.39 6.66
C THR A 477 -33.72 6.89 7.96
N CYS A 478 -34.99 7.29 7.89
CA CYS A 478 -35.70 7.82 9.05
C CYS A 478 -35.84 6.75 10.14
N SER A 479 -35.28 6.99 11.32
CA SER A 479 -35.41 6.06 12.46
C SER A 479 -36.85 5.86 12.96
N THR A 480 -37.76 6.74 12.55
CA THR A 480 -39.17 6.75 12.98
C THR A 480 -40.07 5.92 12.07
N CYS A 481 -39.87 5.95 10.74
CA CYS A 481 -40.70 5.23 9.77
C CYS A 481 -39.94 4.25 8.89
N SER A 482 -38.62 4.13 9.06
CA SER A 482 -37.71 3.29 8.28
C SER A 482 -37.68 3.58 6.78
N LYS A 483 -38.27 4.68 6.33
CA LYS A 483 -38.20 5.10 4.93
C LYS A 483 -36.94 5.91 4.67
N THR A 484 -36.27 5.61 3.57
CA THR A 484 -35.05 6.31 3.13
C THR A 484 -35.41 7.47 2.22
N GLY A 485 -34.88 8.66 2.51
CA GLY A 485 -34.95 9.82 1.63
C GLY A 485 -36.27 10.59 1.60
N GLU A 486 -37.27 10.21 2.41
CA GLU A 486 -38.58 10.88 2.45
C GLU A 486 -38.72 11.89 3.60
N CYS A 487 -38.10 11.64 4.77
CA CYS A 487 -38.25 12.51 5.95
C CYS A 487 -37.12 12.29 6.98
N THR A 488 -36.96 13.24 7.90
CA THR A 488 -36.19 13.09 9.16
C THR A 488 -37.09 12.64 10.29
N PRO A 489 -36.57 12.20 11.45
CA PRO A 489 -37.39 11.94 12.62
C PRO A 489 -38.25 13.15 13.00
N THR A 490 -37.68 14.36 12.92
CA THR A 490 -38.36 15.63 13.24
C THR A 490 -39.39 16.09 12.21
N THR A 491 -39.35 15.58 10.98
CA THR A 491 -40.31 15.90 9.91
C THR A 491 -41.17 14.70 9.51
N CYS A 492 -41.08 13.61 10.27
CA CYS A 492 -41.79 12.38 9.99
C CYS A 492 -43.27 12.51 10.35
N ASN A 493 -44.15 12.41 9.36
CA ASN A 493 -45.61 12.42 9.57
C ASN A 493 -46.14 11.27 10.45
N ASN A 494 -45.29 10.29 10.80
CA ASN A 494 -45.63 9.21 11.72
C ASN A 494 -45.35 9.54 13.20
N GLN A 495 -44.90 10.76 13.54
CA GLN A 495 -44.85 11.21 14.94
C GLN A 495 -46.23 11.68 15.41
N CYS A 496 -46.66 11.23 16.60
CA CYS A 496 -47.92 11.69 17.18
C CYS A 496 -47.85 13.18 17.52
N LYS A 497 -48.76 13.98 16.93
CA LYS A 497 -48.89 15.43 17.21
C LYS A 497 -49.16 15.77 18.69
N HIS A 498 -49.67 14.83 19.49
CA HIS A 498 -49.98 15.06 20.91
C HIS A 498 -48.84 14.70 21.87
N CYS A 499 -47.89 13.82 21.50
CA CYS A 499 -46.83 13.40 22.42
C CYS A 499 -45.40 13.44 21.85
N GLY A 500 -45.24 13.67 20.54
CA GLY A 500 -43.95 13.66 19.84
C GLY A 500 -43.33 12.27 19.66
N GLY A 501 -43.96 11.21 20.17
CA GLY A 501 -43.47 9.83 20.10
C GLY A 501 -44.04 9.03 18.92
N THR A 502 -43.42 7.88 18.65
CA THR A 502 -43.90 6.87 17.69
C THR A 502 -44.64 5.76 18.42
N HIS A 503 -45.86 5.44 17.99
CA HIS A 503 -46.61 4.30 18.51
C HIS A 503 -47.32 3.57 17.37
N LYS A 504 -47.30 2.23 17.42
CA LYS A 504 -47.95 1.36 16.44
C LYS A 504 -49.48 1.44 16.45
N SER A 505 -50.07 1.97 17.52
CA SER A 505 -51.52 2.14 17.63
C SER A 505 -51.94 3.57 17.27
N HIS A 506 -53.12 3.74 16.68
CA HIS A 506 -53.72 5.05 16.41
C HIS A 506 -54.09 5.84 17.69
N LEU A 507 -53.85 5.28 18.87
CA LEU A 507 -54.19 5.88 20.16
C LEU A 507 -52.93 6.42 20.83
N CYS A 508 -52.86 7.74 20.94
CA CYS A 508 -51.76 8.44 21.60
C CYS A 508 -52.03 8.48 23.12
N PRO A 509 -51.11 8.02 24.00
CA PRO A 509 -51.35 7.94 25.45
C PRO A 509 -51.68 9.28 26.12
N LYS A 510 -51.28 10.38 25.47
CA LYS A 510 -51.52 11.76 25.92
C LYS A 510 -52.77 12.41 25.28
N ALA A 511 -53.50 11.70 24.41
CA ALA A 511 -54.73 12.24 23.82
C ALA A 511 -55.89 12.22 24.85
N PRO A 512 -56.74 13.26 24.88
CA PRO A 512 -57.89 13.30 25.79
C PRO A 512 -58.86 12.14 25.50
N LYS A 513 -59.25 11.40 26.55
CA LYS A 513 -60.12 10.21 26.40
C LYS A 513 -61.53 10.61 25.95
N PRO A 514 -62.09 10.02 24.87
CA PRO A 514 -63.47 10.25 24.49
C PRO A 514 -64.44 9.59 25.48
N LYS A 515 -65.55 10.26 25.77
CA LYS A 515 -66.63 9.73 26.63
C LYS A 515 -67.26 8.49 25.98
N THR A 516 -67.26 7.38 26.70
CA THR A 516 -67.72 6.07 26.21
C THR A 516 -69.24 5.94 26.32
N PRO A 517 -69.97 5.50 25.27
CA PRO A 517 -71.36 5.09 25.38
C PRO A 517 -71.45 3.70 26.04
N LYS A 518 -72.51 3.45 26.81
CA LYS A 518 -72.78 2.14 27.43
C LYS A 518 -73.08 1.10 26.34
N SER A 519 -72.33 0.00 26.29
CA SER A 519 -72.49 -1.06 25.29
C SER A 519 -73.40 -2.19 25.79
N VAL A 520 -74.33 -2.57 24.92
CA VAL A 520 -75.24 -3.73 25.05
C VAL A 520 -74.54 -4.96 24.46
N CYS A 521 -74.82 -6.18 24.94
CA CYS A 521 -74.16 -7.40 24.45
C CYS A 521 -74.57 -7.76 23.01
N ASP A 522 -73.60 -7.84 22.08
CA ASP A 522 -73.84 -8.14 20.65
C ASP A 522 -74.43 -9.54 20.36
N GLY A 523 -74.34 -10.48 21.31
CA GLY A 523 -74.87 -11.83 21.14
C GLY A 523 -76.35 -11.99 21.48
N CYS A 524 -76.88 -11.21 22.43
CA CYS A 524 -78.26 -11.38 22.92
C CYS A 524 -79.03 -10.07 23.14
N GLY A 525 -78.41 -8.91 22.92
CA GLY A 525 -79.07 -7.60 22.99
C GLY A 525 -79.51 -7.13 24.38
N LYS A 526 -79.00 -7.69 25.48
CA LYS A 526 -79.35 -7.28 26.87
C LYS A 526 -78.20 -6.57 27.57
N GLU A 527 -78.51 -5.59 28.42
CA GLU A 527 -77.53 -4.80 29.19
C GLU A 527 -76.84 -5.57 30.33
N LYS A 528 -77.41 -6.70 30.76
CA LYS A 528 -76.77 -7.69 31.64
C LYS A 528 -77.09 -9.09 31.12
N CYS A 529 -76.08 -9.81 30.63
CA CYS A 529 -76.23 -11.21 30.20
C CYS A 529 -75.08 -12.07 30.71
N ASP A 530 -75.37 -13.35 30.94
CA ASP A 530 -74.38 -14.36 31.38
C ASP A 530 -73.59 -14.97 30.22
N CYS A 531 -73.77 -14.44 29.01
CA CYS A 531 -73.06 -14.78 27.77
C CYS A 531 -71.61 -14.25 27.76
N LYS A 532 -70.89 -14.35 28.88
CA LYS A 532 -69.46 -14.08 28.90
C LYS A 532 -68.77 -15.05 27.94
N GLN A 533 -68.35 -14.55 26.79
CA GLN A 533 -67.34 -15.22 25.98
C GLN A 533 -66.11 -15.39 26.86
N GLY A 534 -65.63 -16.63 27.02
CA GLY A 534 -64.39 -16.89 27.74
C GLY A 534 -63.22 -16.63 26.80
N ASP A 535 -62.09 -16.17 27.32
CA ASP A 535 -60.85 -15.98 26.54
C ASP A 535 -60.19 -17.31 26.11
N ASN A 536 -60.87 -18.44 26.33
CA ASN A 536 -60.34 -19.77 26.08
C ASN A 536 -60.33 -20.06 24.57
N LYS A 537 -59.12 -20.12 24.01
CA LYS A 537 -58.85 -20.54 22.62
C LYS A 537 -58.31 -21.96 22.61
N ALA A 538 -58.94 -22.84 21.85
CA ALA A 538 -58.36 -24.15 21.53
C ALA A 538 -57.65 -24.06 20.18
N THR A 539 -56.42 -24.55 20.11
CA THR A 539 -55.65 -24.66 18.85
C THR A 539 -55.31 -26.13 18.63
N ILE A 540 -55.80 -26.70 17.54
CA ILE A 540 -55.51 -28.09 17.15
C ILE A 540 -54.32 -28.08 16.19
N LYS A 541 -53.34 -28.97 16.40
CA LYS A 541 -52.14 -29.06 15.54
C LYS A 541 -52.50 -29.69 14.20
N GLY A 542 -52.52 -28.86 13.16
CA GLY A 542 -52.91 -29.16 11.78
C GLY A 542 -53.06 -27.83 11.01
N PRO A 543 -53.70 -27.79 9.82
CA PRO A 543 -54.09 -26.51 9.23
C PRO A 543 -54.87 -25.69 10.27
N LYS A 544 -54.41 -24.47 10.55
CA LYS A 544 -54.84 -23.69 11.72
C LYS A 544 -56.36 -23.45 11.73
N VAL A 545 -57.07 -24.16 12.60
CA VAL A 545 -58.45 -23.85 12.98
C VAL A 545 -58.43 -23.26 14.39
N ILE A 546 -58.97 -22.05 14.54
CA ILE A 546 -59.07 -21.35 15.83
C ILE A 546 -60.53 -21.35 16.24
N LEU A 547 -60.84 -21.99 17.38
CA LEU A 547 -62.18 -21.98 17.97
C LEU A 547 -62.24 -20.98 19.13
N ARG A 548 -63.37 -20.26 19.23
CA ARG A 548 -63.67 -19.38 20.36
C ARG A 548 -64.74 -20.05 21.21
N MET A 549 -64.42 -20.30 22.47
CA MET A 549 -65.27 -21.08 23.37
C MET A 549 -66.10 -20.16 24.28
N TYR A 550 -67.35 -20.52 24.52
CA TYR A 550 -68.23 -19.83 25.45
C TYR A 550 -67.93 -20.28 26.89
N ALA A 551 -67.83 -19.35 27.85
CA ALA A 551 -67.40 -19.70 29.21
C ALA A 551 -68.38 -20.65 29.93
N ASN A 552 -69.68 -20.49 29.70
CA ASN A 552 -70.74 -21.19 30.44
C ASN A 552 -71.67 -22.03 29.56
N ASN A 553 -71.34 -22.27 28.28
CA ASN A 553 -72.17 -23.07 27.37
C ASN A 553 -71.40 -24.29 26.84
N LYS A 554 -71.34 -25.32 27.68
CA LYS A 554 -70.57 -26.55 27.42
C LYS A 554 -71.07 -27.32 26.20
N GLN A 555 -72.39 -27.35 25.96
CA GLN A 555 -72.95 -28.11 24.84
C GLN A 555 -72.58 -27.47 23.50
N GLN A 556 -72.75 -26.15 23.37
CA GLN A 556 -72.37 -25.43 22.15
C GLN A 556 -70.88 -25.57 21.84
N ASN A 557 -70.04 -25.49 22.87
CA ASN A 557 -68.60 -25.72 22.72
C ASN A 557 -68.25 -27.13 22.21
N ILE A 558 -68.99 -28.15 22.65
CA ILE A 558 -68.80 -29.54 22.18
C ILE A 558 -69.23 -29.65 20.70
N ASP A 559 -70.34 -29.02 20.33
CA ASP A 559 -70.86 -29.07 18.96
C ASP A 559 -69.93 -28.33 17.98
N ASP A 560 -69.40 -27.17 18.39
CA ASP A 560 -68.41 -26.39 17.63
C ASP A 560 -67.09 -27.16 17.45
N LEU A 561 -66.66 -27.90 18.48
CA LEU A 561 -65.46 -28.75 18.41
C LEU A 561 -65.67 -29.94 17.46
N LYS A 562 -66.81 -30.62 17.54
CA LYS A 562 -67.16 -31.73 16.64
C LYS A 562 -67.19 -31.29 15.18
N SER A 563 -67.83 -30.15 14.90
CA SER A 563 -67.88 -29.59 13.54
C SER A 563 -66.49 -29.24 12.99
N ALA A 564 -65.59 -28.76 13.85
CA ALA A 564 -64.21 -28.47 13.46
C ALA A 564 -63.41 -29.74 13.15
N LEU A 565 -63.59 -30.81 13.92
CA LEU A 565 -62.94 -32.10 13.70
C LEU A 565 -63.40 -32.76 12.40
N ASP A 566 -64.70 -32.73 12.13
CA ASP A 566 -65.28 -33.21 10.85
C ASP A 566 -64.67 -32.48 9.64
N ARG A 567 -64.52 -31.14 9.72
CA ARG A 567 -63.88 -30.34 8.65
C ARG A 567 -62.41 -30.67 8.45
N LEU A 568 -61.74 -31.15 9.48
CA LEU A 568 -60.35 -31.59 9.42
C LEU A 568 -60.22 -33.06 9.01
N GLY A 569 -61.34 -33.79 8.86
CA GLY A 569 -61.37 -35.20 8.51
C GLY A 569 -60.81 -36.11 9.61
N ILE A 570 -60.77 -35.66 10.86
CA ILE A 570 -60.23 -36.41 12.01
C ILE A 570 -61.37 -37.18 12.66
N GLN A 571 -61.26 -38.51 12.72
CA GLN A 571 -62.28 -39.31 13.39
C GLN A 571 -62.16 -39.18 14.92
N PRO A 572 -63.27 -39.16 15.68
CA PRO A 572 -63.23 -38.92 17.12
C PRO A 572 -62.33 -39.90 17.91
N ASP A 573 -62.19 -41.13 17.42
CA ASP A 573 -61.36 -42.21 17.94
C ASP A 573 -59.86 -42.01 17.68
N GLU A 574 -59.47 -41.05 16.84
CA GLU A 574 -58.07 -40.64 16.62
C GLU A 574 -57.60 -39.57 17.61
N LEU A 575 -58.49 -39.03 18.45
CA LEU A 575 -58.16 -38.08 19.51
C LEU A 575 -57.73 -38.85 20.78
N LYS A 576 -56.42 -39.01 20.99
CA LYS A 576 -55.87 -39.47 22.27
C LYS A 576 -55.87 -38.38 23.34
#